data_AF-A0A6L3W2R7-F1
#
_entry.id   AF-A0A6L3W2R7-F1
#
_cell.length_a   1.000
_cell.length_b   1.000
_cell.length_c   1.000
_cell.angle_alpha   90.00
_cell.angle_beta   90.00
_cell.angle_gamma   90.00
#
_symmetry.space_group_name_H-M   'P 1'
#
loop_
_entity.id
_entity.type
_entity.pdbx_description
1 polymer ?
#
loop_
_entity_poly.entity_id
_entity_poly.type
_entity_poly.pdbx_seq_one_letter_code
_entity_poly.pdbx_strand_id
1 'polypeptide(L)'
;MLRREPMLSSRVLVWQEMQGLSDEEVLTVIPSYHPIWRDADPEVIVFANTSAAHGNFRAWARITVLADHALRESGRATVDRQVLGWVFSRLGGEP
;
A
#
# COMPACT_ATOMS: atom_id res chain seq x y z
N MET A 1 -24.53 0.31 4.03
CA MET A 1 -25.75 1.09 3.71
C MET A 1 -26.61 0.42 2.64
N LEU A 2 -26.07 0.05 1.47
CA LEU A 2 -26.88 -0.47 0.35
C LEU A 2 -27.62 -1.81 0.63
N ARG A 3 -27.03 -2.72 1.42
CA ARG A 3 -27.66 -3.99 1.85
C ARG A 3 -28.96 -3.82 2.66
N ARG A 4 -29.17 -2.64 3.27
CA ARG A 4 -30.32 -2.35 4.12
C ARG A 4 -31.53 -1.81 3.34
N GLU A 5 -31.36 -1.54 2.04
CA GLU A 5 -32.42 -1.02 1.15
C GLU A 5 -32.84 -2.10 0.14
N PRO A 6 -33.93 -2.86 0.37
CA PRO A 6 -34.30 -4.03 -0.41
C PRO A 6 -34.52 -3.76 -1.91
N MET A 7 -35.08 -2.59 -2.25
CA MET A 7 -35.34 -2.18 -3.63
C MET A 7 -34.05 -1.92 -4.43
N LEU A 8 -32.94 -1.60 -3.74
CA LEU A 8 -31.64 -1.35 -4.36
C LEU A 8 -30.76 -2.60 -4.33
N SER A 9 -30.77 -3.35 -3.23
CA SER A 9 -29.95 -4.56 -3.09
C SER A 9 -30.37 -5.68 -4.04
N SER A 10 -31.67 -5.77 -4.38
CA SER A 10 -32.20 -6.72 -5.38
C SER A 10 -31.70 -6.49 -6.81
N ARG A 11 -31.13 -5.31 -7.10
CA ARG A 11 -30.54 -4.98 -8.40
C ARG A 11 -29.04 -5.25 -8.49
N VAL A 12 -28.41 -5.68 -7.40
CA VAL A 12 -26.99 -6.05 -7.38
C VAL A 12 -26.86 -7.54 -7.69
N LEU A 13 -26.35 -7.85 -8.88
CA LEU A 13 -26.18 -9.23 -9.34
C LEU A 13 -25.08 -9.97 -8.57
N VAL A 14 -23.99 -9.28 -8.22
CA VAL A 14 -22.83 -9.85 -7.52
C VAL A 14 -22.35 -8.88 -6.45
N TRP A 15 -22.18 -9.41 -5.24
CA TRP A 15 -21.49 -8.73 -4.15
C TRP A 15 -20.07 -9.28 -4.07
N GLN A 16 -19.15 -8.69 -4.83
CA GLN A 16 -17.75 -9.07 -4.76
C GLN A 16 -17.09 -8.40 -3.57
N GLU A 17 -16.62 -9.20 -2.61
CA GLU A 17 -15.75 -8.71 -1.54
C GLU A 17 -14.31 -8.67 -2.07
N MET A 18 -13.68 -7.51 -1.96
CA MET A 18 -12.25 -7.35 -2.27
C MET A 18 -11.47 -7.53 -0.97
N GLN A 19 -10.62 -8.55 -0.94
CA GLN A 19 -9.71 -8.80 0.17
C GLN A 19 -8.40 -8.01 -0.04
N GLY A 20 -7.69 -7.75 1.05
CA GLY A 20 -6.31 -7.28 0.97
C GLY A 20 -5.41 -8.34 0.35
N LEU A 21 -4.29 -7.89 -0.21
CA LEU A 21 -3.24 -8.77 -0.70
C LEU A 21 -2.64 -9.56 0.48
N SER A 22 -2.45 -10.86 0.30
CA SER A 22 -1.60 -11.67 1.17
C SER A 22 -0.13 -11.22 1.10
N ASP A 23 0.69 -11.64 2.05
CA ASP A 23 2.12 -11.29 2.05
C ASP A 23 2.84 -11.79 0.77
N GLU A 24 2.46 -12.96 0.26
CA GLU A 24 2.98 -13.51 -1.00
C GLU A 24 2.54 -12.68 -2.22
N GLU A 25 1.28 -12.27 -2.26
CA GLU A 25 0.77 -11.39 -3.31
C GLU A 25 1.43 -10.01 -3.25
N VAL A 26 1.68 -9.47 -2.05
CA VAL A 26 2.38 -8.20 -1.87
C VAL A 26 3.78 -8.27 -2.48
N LEU A 27 4.54 -9.32 -2.19
CA LEU A 27 5.88 -9.51 -2.75
C LEU A 27 5.90 -9.67 -4.28
N THR A 28 4.78 -10.09 -4.88
CA THR A 28 4.65 -10.21 -6.34
C THR A 28 4.17 -8.90 -6.98
N VAL A 29 3.17 -8.26 -6.37
CA VAL A 29 2.45 -7.12 -6.93
C VAL A 29 3.23 -5.82 -6.74
N ILE A 30 3.80 -5.59 -5.56
CA ILE A 30 4.40 -4.30 -5.22
C ILE A 30 5.66 -3.96 -6.05
N PRO A 31 6.60 -4.89 -6.31
CA PRO A 31 7.71 -4.62 -7.21
C PRO A 31 7.27 -4.24 -8.64
N SER A 32 6.12 -4.75 -9.08
CA SER A 32 5.53 -4.47 -10.40
C SER A 32 4.68 -3.20 -10.42
N TYR A 33 4.27 -2.69 -9.26
CA TYR A 33 3.33 -1.58 -9.15
C TYR A 33 3.95 -0.22 -9.51
N HIS A 34 5.13 0.10 -8.99
CA HIS A 34 5.79 1.39 -9.22
C HIS A 34 7.32 1.23 -9.29
N PRO A 35 8.04 1.99 -10.14
CA PRO A 35 9.49 1.81 -10.34
C PRO A 35 10.35 1.87 -9.07
N ILE A 36 9.96 2.66 -8.06
CA ILE A 36 10.71 2.77 -6.80
C ILE A 36 10.78 1.46 -6.01
N TRP A 37 9.87 0.52 -6.28
CA TRP A 37 9.80 -0.78 -5.62
C TRP A 37 10.48 -1.90 -6.39
N ARG A 38 10.82 -1.67 -7.67
CA ARG A 38 11.33 -2.71 -8.57
C ARG A 38 12.54 -3.44 -7.99
N ASP A 39 13.47 -2.65 -7.45
CA ASP A 39 14.75 -3.13 -6.92
C ASP A 39 14.80 -3.01 -5.38
N ALA A 40 13.64 -2.82 -4.73
CA ALA A 40 13.57 -2.76 -3.28
C ALA A 40 13.75 -4.16 -2.68
N ASP A 41 14.48 -4.23 -1.56
CA ASP A 41 14.67 -5.48 -0.83
C ASP A 41 13.29 -6.06 -0.40
N PRO A 42 13.00 -7.34 -0.68
CA PRO A 42 11.77 -7.99 -0.22
C PRO A 42 11.49 -7.79 1.27
N GLU A 43 12.51 -7.78 2.13
CA GLU A 43 12.33 -7.54 3.57
C GLU A 43 11.85 -6.12 3.88
N VAL A 44 12.23 -5.14 3.06
CA VAL A 44 11.74 -3.75 3.17
C VAL A 44 10.27 -3.68 2.75
N ILE A 45 9.88 -4.41 1.71
CA ILE A 45 8.48 -4.50 1.26
C ILE A 45 7.61 -5.17 2.33
N VAL A 46 8.05 -6.31 2.89
CA VAL A 46 7.35 -7.00 3.98
C VAL A 46 7.21 -6.06 5.17
N PHE A 47 8.27 -5.36 5.55
CA PHE A 47 8.21 -4.42 6.67
C PHE A 47 7.21 -3.29 6.45
N ALA A 48 7.17 -2.68 5.25
CA ALA A 48 6.16 -1.69 4.91
C ALA A 48 4.73 -2.27 4.97
N ASN A 49 4.56 -3.52 4.52
CA ASN A 49 3.28 -4.21 4.60
C ASN A 49 2.84 -4.40 6.05
N THR A 50 3.67 -5.03 6.88
CA THR A 50 3.34 -5.37 8.26
C THR A 50 3.18 -4.13 9.14
N SER A 51 3.87 -3.03 8.83
CA SER A 51 3.84 -1.82 9.67
C SER A 51 2.73 -0.83 9.32
N ALA A 52 2.28 -0.79 8.07
CA ALA A 52 1.38 0.28 7.60
C ALA A 52 0.36 -0.16 6.54
N ALA A 53 0.72 -1.04 5.61
CA ALA A 53 -0.15 -1.32 4.47
C ALA A 53 -1.17 -2.44 4.73
N HIS A 54 -0.79 -3.49 5.46
CA HIS A 54 -1.61 -4.66 5.80
C HIS A 54 -2.37 -5.25 4.61
N GLY A 55 -1.71 -5.39 3.46
CA GLY A 55 -2.31 -5.88 2.21
C GLY A 55 -3.26 -4.89 1.51
N ASN A 56 -3.51 -3.72 2.11
CA ASN A 56 -4.39 -2.70 1.54
C ASN A 56 -3.67 -1.92 0.44
N PHE A 57 -4.10 -2.12 -0.81
CA PHE A 57 -3.48 -1.46 -1.96
C PHE A 57 -3.61 0.09 -1.93
N ARG A 58 -4.66 0.63 -1.31
CA ARG A 58 -4.80 2.09 -1.14
C ARG A 58 -3.77 2.63 -0.16
N ALA A 59 -3.43 1.88 0.89
CA ALA A 59 -2.35 2.24 1.79
C ALA A 59 -0.99 2.19 1.05
N TRP A 60 -0.77 1.17 0.21
CA TRP A 60 0.41 1.08 -0.66
C TRP A 60 0.55 2.27 -1.62
N ALA A 61 -0.54 2.77 -2.20
CA ALA A 61 -0.50 3.97 -3.03
C ALA A 61 -0.03 5.20 -2.23
N ARG A 62 -0.51 5.37 -0.99
CA ARG A 62 -0.06 6.46 -0.09
C ARG A 62 1.42 6.33 0.27
N ILE A 63 1.85 5.12 0.68
CA ILE A 63 3.25 4.82 0.99
C ILE A 63 4.14 5.13 -0.21
N THR A 64 3.72 4.75 -1.42
CA THR A 64 4.47 4.96 -2.66
C THR A 64 4.71 6.43 -2.96
N VAL A 65 3.68 7.28 -2.83
CA VAL A 65 3.81 8.73 -3.03
C VAL A 65 4.81 9.34 -2.03
N LEU A 66 4.71 8.95 -0.76
CA LEU A 66 5.62 9.44 0.28
C LEU A 66 7.05 8.94 0.08
N ALA A 67 7.23 7.66 -0.26
CA ALA A 67 8.52 7.06 -0.49
C ALA A 67 9.21 7.70 -1.71
N ASP A 68 8.49 7.91 -2.81
CA ASP A 68 9.00 8.58 -4.01
C ASP A 68 9.46 10.02 -3.71
N HIS A 69 8.67 10.78 -2.94
CA HIS A 69 9.07 12.10 -2.47
C HIS A 69 10.36 12.03 -1.62
N ALA A 70 10.44 11.10 -0.68
CA ALA A 70 11.61 10.95 0.18
C ALA A 70 12.87 10.55 -0.60
N LEU A 71 12.75 9.70 -1.63
CA LEU A 71 13.86 9.35 -2.51
C LEU A 71 14.37 10.57 -3.27
N ARG A 72 13.46 11.37 -3.84
CA ARG A 72 13.79 12.60 -4.58
C ARG A 72 14.51 13.61 -3.70
N GLU A 73 14.04 13.84 -2.48
CA GLU A 73 14.64 14.81 -1.55
C GLU A 73 15.98 14.33 -0.97
N SER A 74 16.12 13.02 -0.72
CA SER A 74 17.34 12.47 -0.11
C SER A 74 18.42 12.07 -1.11
N GLY A 75 18.10 12.03 -2.41
CA GLY A 75 19.02 11.55 -3.46
C GLY A 75 19.30 10.05 -3.42
N ARG A 76 18.48 9.26 -2.70
CA ARG A 76 18.64 7.81 -2.59
C ARG A 76 18.11 7.10 -3.83
N ALA A 77 18.75 5.99 -4.19
CA ALA A 77 18.39 5.20 -5.37
C ALA A 77 17.26 4.20 -5.11
N THR A 78 17.12 3.70 -3.89
CA THR A 78 16.20 2.59 -3.53
C THR A 78 15.48 2.87 -2.22
N VAL A 79 14.27 2.34 -2.07
CA VAL A 79 13.55 2.39 -0.80
C VAL A 79 14.24 1.49 0.22
N ASP A 80 14.64 2.06 1.35
CA ASP A 80 15.27 1.36 2.47
C ASP A 80 14.55 1.66 3.79
N ARG A 81 15.08 1.14 4.91
CA ARG A 81 14.50 1.36 6.25
C ARG A 81 14.48 2.83 6.66
N GLN A 82 15.42 3.64 6.19
CA GLN A 82 15.47 5.07 6.54
C GLN A 82 14.38 5.84 5.78
N VAL A 83 14.19 5.54 4.49
CA VAL A 83 13.07 6.07 3.70
C VAL A 83 11.74 5.69 4.35
N LEU A 84 11.56 4.41 4.72
CA LEU A 84 10.33 3.97 5.39
C LEU A 84 10.12 4.61 6.75
N GLY A 85 11.17 4.84 7.54
CA GLY A 85 11.08 5.57 8.80
C GLY A 85 10.51 6.98 8.60
N TRP A 86 10.96 7.68 7.56
CA TRP A 86 10.40 8.98 7.19
C TRP A 86 8.94 8.86 6.74
N VAL A 87 8.63 7.89 5.87
CA VAL A 87 7.26 7.65 5.40
C VAL A 87 6.30 7.40 6.57
N PHE A 88 6.68 6.56 7.52
CA PHE A 88 5.87 6.24 8.69
C PHE A 88 5.66 7.45 9.60
N SER A 89 6.69 8.29 9.78
CA SER A 89 6.55 9.54 10.52
C SER A 89 5.50 10.48 9.90
N ARG A 90 5.28 10.39 8.58
CA ARG A 90 4.27 11.18 7.86
C ARG A 90 2.89 10.54 7.87
N LEU A 91 2.80 9.21 7.88
CA LEU A 91 1.54 8.48 7.97
C LEU A 91 0.89 8.61 9.36
N GLY A 92 1.68 8.61 10.43
CA GLY A 92 1.18 8.81 11.80
C GLY A 92 0.82 10.26 12.16
N GLY A 93 0.94 11.20 11.21
CA GLY A 93 0.72 12.63 11.40
C GLY A 93 -0.57 13.19 10.79
N GLU A 94 -1.48 12.34 10.27
CA GLU A 94 -2.83 12.80 9.91
C GLU A 94 -3.71 12.90 11.17
N PRO A 95 -4.30 14.08 11.50
CA PRO A 95 -5.30 14.21 12.56
C PRO A 95 -6.65 13.55 12.22
#